data_AF-A0A495TQ47-F1
#
_entry.id   AF-A0A495TQ47-F1
#
_cell.length_a   1.000
_cell.length_b   1.000
_cell.length_c   1.000
_cell.angle_alpha   90.00
_cell.angle_beta   90.00
_cell.angle_gamma   90.00
#
_symmetry.space_group_name_H-M   'P 1'
#
loop_
_entity.id
_entity.type
_entity.pdbx_description
1 polymer ?
#
loop_
_entity_poly.entity_id
_entity_poly.type
_entity_poly.pdbx_seq_one_letter_code
_entity_poly.pdbx_strand_id
1 'polypeptide(L)'
;MKRIYTYKGFEIAVELEPVWEASGNITLLPPRGFIAVVHIRTAGATRLMIAPIRLTADNQQPFATEAAALMAGFSAGQRVVDDTLVQ
;
A
#
# COMPACT_ATOMS: atom_id res chain seq x y z
N MET A 1 9.02 -1.52 -3.66
CA MET A 1 9.41 -0.41 -2.74
C MET A 1 8.55 -0.48 -1.48
N LYS A 2 9.06 -0.03 -0.32
CA LYS A 2 8.27 0.02 0.93
C LYS A 2 8.56 1.30 1.71
N ARG A 3 7.52 1.92 2.28
CA ARG A 3 7.64 3.04 3.22
C ARG A 3 6.82 2.78 4.48
N ILE A 4 7.38 3.15 5.62
CA ILE A 4 6.73 3.02 6.92
C ILE A 4 6.52 4.41 7.48
N TYR A 5 5.30 4.70 7.91
CA TYR A 5 4.87 5.97 8.46
C TYR A 5 4.33 5.75 9.87
N THR A 6 4.69 6.61 10.81
CA THR A 6 4.10 6.62 12.14
C THR A 6 2.89 7.56 12.14
N TYR A 7 1.75 7.09 12.65
CA TYR A 7 0.51 7.86 12.72
C TYR A 7 -0.26 7.47 13.98
N LYS A 8 -0.46 8.43 14.90
CA LYS A 8 -1.25 8.25 16.14
C LYS A 8 -0.88 7.01 16.97
N GLY A 9 0.40 6.68 17.08
CA GLY A 9 0.86 5.50 17.82
C GLY A 9 0.78 4.18 17.04
N PHE A 10 0.40 4.24 15.76
CA PHE A 10 0.44 3.12 14.83
C PHE A 10 1.56 3.29 13.80
N GLU A 11 2.00 2.18 13.25
CA GLU A 11 2.81 2.12 12.04
C GLU A 11 1.93 1.70 10.87
N ILE A 12 1.89 2.56 9.86
CA ILE A 12 1.30 2.30 8.56
C ILE A 12 2.44 2.01 7.59
N ALA A 13 2.61 0.75 7.22
CA ALA A 13 3.57 0.33 6.21
C ALA A 13 2.86 0.17 4.86
N VAL A 14 3.32 0.92 3.85
CA VAL A 14 2.85 0.84 2.47
C VAL A 14 3.92 0.15 1.64
N GLU A 15 3.57 -1.02 1.12
CA GLU A 15 4.39 -1.83 0.25
C GLU A 15 3.83 -1.78 -1.18
N LEU A 16 4.71 -1.60 -2.17
CA LEU A 16 4.31 -1.53 -3.57
C LEU A 16 4.61 -2.85 -4.28
N GLU A 17 3.57 -3.48 -4.79
CA GLU A 17 3.67 -4.62 -5.68
C GLU A 17 3.63 -4.16 -7.14
N PRO A 18 4.72 -4.33 -7.92
CA PRO A 18 4.74 -3.97 -9.33
C PRO A 18 3.90 -4.95 -10.15
N VAL A 19 3.08 -4.41 -11.04
CA VAL A 19 2.28 -5.21 -11.98
C VAL A 19 2.96 -5.18 -13.33
N TRP A 20 3.10 -6.36 -13.95
CA TRP A 20 3.76 -6.55 -15.24
C TRP A 20 2.73 -6.99 -16.29
N GLU A 21 2.96 -6.65 -17.55
CA GLU A 21 2.19 -7.23 -18.65
C GLU A 21 2.61 -8.67 -18.90
N ALA A 22 1.64 -9.56 -19.12
CA ALA A 22 1.86 -10.98 -19.38
C ALA A 22 2.22 -11.22 -20.86
N SER A 23 3.18 -10.47 -21.42
CA SER A 23 3.75 -10.81 -22.72
C SER A 23 4.99 -11.65 -22.48
N GLY A 24 4.96 -12.92 -22.91
CA GLY A 24 5.95 -13.97 -22.62
C GLY A 24 7.41 -13.73 -23.08
N ASN A 25 7.79 -12.49 -23.40
CA ASN A 25 9.17 -12.10 -23.60
C ASN A 25 9.68 -11.44 -22.32
N ILE A 26 10.61 -12.13 -21.63
CA ILE A 26 11.32 -11.65 -20.44
C ILE A 26 12.31 -10.56 -20.88
N THR A 27 11.78 -9.40 -21.27
CA THR A 27 12.56 -8.17 -21.40
C THR A 27 12.28 -7.35 -20.15
N LEU A 28 13.30 -6.68 -19.61
CA LEU A 28 13.24 -5.81 -18.42
C LEU A 28 12.39 -4.55 -18.68
N LEU A 29 11.12 -4.72 -19.04
CA LEU A 29 10.19 -3.62 -19.24
C LEU A 29 9.92 -2.93 -17.90
N PRO A 30 9.61 -1.63 -17.86
CA PRO A 30 9.09 -1.04 -16.65
C PRO A 30 7.73 -1.70 -16.29
N PRO A 31 7.41 -1.85 -15.00
CA PRO A 31 6.08 -2.31 -14.61
C PRO A 31 5.01 -1.35 -15.15
N ARG A 32 3.86 -1.88 -15.54
CA ARG A 32 2.73 -1.09 -16.04
C ARG A 32 2.07 -0.24 -14.95
N GLY A 33 2.37 -0.54 -13.69
CA GLY A 33 1.90 0.19 -12.53
C GLY A 33 2.10 -0.60 -11.25
N PHE A 34 1.45 -0.15 -10.18
CA PHE A 34 1.69 -0.63 -8.82
C PHE A 34 0.37 -0.87 -8.06
N ILE A 35 0.33 -1.92 -7.26
CA ILE A 35 -0.70 -2.13 -6.23
C ILE A 35 -0.08 -1.70 -4.90
N ALA A 36 -0.80 -0.87 -4.14
CA ALA A 36 -0.38 -0.51 -2.79
C ALA A 36 -0.96 -1.52 -1.79
N VAL A 37 -0.10 -2.18 -1.03
CA VAL A 37 -0.47 -3.08 0.06
C VAL A 37 -0.18 -2.40 1.38
N VAL A 38 -1.23 -2.14 2.15
CA VAL A 38 -1.19 -1.39 3.40
C VAL A 38 -1.26 -2.35 4.57
N HIS A 39 -0.25 -2.29 5.43
CA HIS A 39 -0.16 -3.01 6.69
C HIS A 39 -0.26 -2.01 7.84
N ILE A 40 -1.10 -2.31 8.82
CA ILE A 40 -1.28 -1.47 10.00
C ILE A 40 -0.99 -2.29 11.25
N ARG A 41 -0.14 -1.76 12.12
CA ARG A 41 0.18 -2.34 13.43
C ARG A 41 0.37 -1.23 14.46
N THR A 42 0.23 -1.55 15.74
CA THR A 42 0.68 -0.63 16.80
C THR A 42 2.20 -0.40 16.66
N ALA A 43 2.67 0.82 16.92
CA ALA A 43 4.09 1.14 16.81
C ALA A 43 4.93 0.22 17.73
N GLY A 44 6.02 -0.33 17.19
CA GLY A 44 6.85 -1.31 17.90
C GLY A 44 6.25 -2.71 18.07
N ALA A 45 5.01 -2.96 17.64
CA ALA A 45 4.40 -4.28 17.68
C ALA A 45 4.75 -5.10 16.43
N THR A 46 4.82 -6.42 16.58
CA THR A 46 5.03 -7.33 15.44
C THR A 46 3.71 -7.73 14.77
N ARG A 47 2.62 -7.80 15.54
CA ARG A 47 1.31 -8.28 15.07
C ARG A 47 0.55 -7.17 14.33
N LEU A 48 -0.03 -7.53 13.18
CA LEU A 48 -0.94 -6.64 12.45
C LEU A 48 -2.26 -6.47 13.22
N MET A 49 -2.80 -5.25 13.18
CA MET A 49 -4.11 -4.91 13.76
C MET A 49 -5.25 -5.46 12.91
N ILE A 50 -5.07 -5.50 11.59
CA ILE A 50 -6.07 -5.93 10.61
C ILE A 50 -5.43 -6.71 9.46
N ALA A 51 -6.25 -7.36 8.65
CA ALA A 51 -5.79 -7.95 7.39
C ALA A 51 -5.22 -6.85 6.46
N PRO A 52 -4.15 -7.14 5.70
CA PRO A 52 -3.57 -6.16 4.78
C PRO A 52 -4.59 -5.69 3.73
N ILE A 53 -4.60 -4.39 3.46
CA ILE A 53 -5.51 -3.78 2.49
C ILE A 53 -4.77 -3.62 1.18
N ARG A 54 -5.34 -4.14 0.10
CA ARG A 54 -4.80 -3.98 -1.26
C ARG A 54 -5.58 -2.87 -1.96
N LEU A 55 -4.86 -1.89 -2.46
CA LEU A 55 -5.43 -0.71 -3.12
C LEU A 55 -4.93 -0.64 -4.56
N THR A 56 -5.88 -0.34 -5.43
CA THR A 56 -5.70 -0.02 -6.84
C THR A 56 -6.17 1.42 -7.08
N ALA A 57 -5.79 1.99 -8.22
CA ALA A 57 -6.38 3.22 -8.72
C ALA A 57 -7.84 2.95 -9.14
N ASP A 58 -8.49 4.01 -9.62
CA ASP A 58 -9.86 3.94 -10.11
C ASP A 58 -10.03 2.82 -11.15
N ASN A 59 -11.23 2.25 -11.21
CA ASN A 59 -11.59 1.15 -12.11
C ASN A 59 -10.71 -0.12 -11.94
N GLN A 60 -10.20 -0.36 -10.73
CA GLN A 60 -9.36 -1.52 -10.38
C GLN A 60 -8.03 -1.59 -11.14
N GLN A 61 -7.59 -0.49 -11.76
CA GLN A 61 -6.30 -0.46 -12.45
C GLN A 61 -5.15 -0.27 -11.46
N PRO A 62 -3.94 -0.78 -11.74
CA PRO A 62 -2.77 -0.44 -10.96
C PRO A 62 -2.51 1.08 -10.97
N PHE A 63 -1.95 1.64 -9.90
CA PHE A 63 -1.49 3.01 -9.89
C PHE A 63 -0.35 3.19 -10.90
N ALA A 64 -0.42 4.25 -11.73
CA ALA A 64 0.57 4.50 -12.76
C ALA A 64 1.98 4.82 -12.20
N THR A 65 2.07 5.33 -10.97
CA THR A 65 3.35 5.72 -10.36
C THR A 65 3.47 5.23 -8.92
N GLU A 66 4.72 5.02 -8.48
CA GLU A 66 5.01 4.70 -7.08
C GLU A 66 4.53 5.78 -6.12
N ALA A 67 4.69 7.06 -6.51
CA ALA A 67 4.26 8.19 -5.69
C ALA A 67 2.74 8.18 -5.47
N ALA A 68 1.94 7.94 -6.51
CA ALA A 68 0.49 7.86 -6.39
C ALA A 68 0.08 6.69 -5.48
N ALA A 69 0.69 5.51 -5.66
CA ALA A 69 0.42 4.34 -4.85
C ALA A 69 0.77 4.55 -3.37
N LEU A 70 1.92 5.18 -3.08
CA LEU A 70 2.37 5.48 -1.72
C LEU A 70 1.45 6.48 -1.02
N MET A 71 1.07 7.57 -1.70
CA MET A 71 0.15 8.55 -1.14
C MET A 71 -1.21 7.93 -0.85
N ALA A 72 -1.78 7.20 -1.81
CA ALA A 72 -3.06 6.54 -1.64
C ALA A 72 -3.03 5.52 -0.49
N GLY A 73 -1.97 4.71 -0.42
CA GLY A 73 -1.78 3.73 0.65
C GLY A 73 -1.67 4.38 2.04
N PHE A 74 -0.92 5.47 2.16
CA PHE A 74 -0.81 6.19 3.43
C PHE A 74 -2.14 6.81 3.84
N SER A 75 -2.82 7.52 2.93
CA SER A 75 -4.12 8.14 3.22
C SER A 75 -5.19 7.10 3.60
N ALA A 76 -5.22 5.95 2.93
CA ALA A 76 -6.13 4.87 3.30
C ALA A 76 -5.80 4.29 4.68
N GLY A 77 -4.52 4.10 4.99
CA GLY A 77 -4.09 3.65 6.30
C GLY A 77 -4.51 4.61 7.43
N GLN A 78 -4.38 5.92 7.21
CA GLN A 78 -4.81 6.93 8.17
C GLN A 78 -6.32 6.85 8.43
N ARG A 79 -7.13 6.75 7.38
CA ARG A 79 -8.59 6.60 7.52
C ARG A 79 -8.98 5.37 8.33
N VAL A 80 -8.34 4.24 8.09
CA VAL A 80 -8.62 3.01 8.86
C VAL A 80 -8.25 3.19 10.34
N VAL A 81 -7.11 3.82 10.63
CA VAL A 81 -6.73 4.14 12.02
C VAL A 81 -7.79 5.03 12.66
N ASP A 82 -8.21 6.09 11.97
CA ASP A 82 -9.17 7.07 12.48
C ASP A 82 -10.58 6.50 12.66
N ASP A 83 -11.06 5.69 11.70
CA ASP A 83 -12.45 5.20 11.70
C ASP A 83 -12.63 3.95 12.57
N THR A 84 -11.57 3.14 12.73
CA THR A 84 -11.67 1.78 13.31
C THR A 84 -10.84 1.59 14.59
N LEU A 85 -9.66 2.21 14.72
CA LEU A 85 -8.70 1.89 15.78
C LEU A 85 -8.60 2.95 16.88
N VAL A 86 -8.95 4.19 16.56
CA VAL A 86 -8.95 5.33 17.49
C VAL A 86 -10.35 5.93 17.51
N GLN A 87 -11.27 5.22 18.16
CA GLN A 87 -12.62 5.74 18.46
C GLN A 87 -12.62 6.50 19.78
#